data_AF-A0A3D4P594-F1
#
_entry.id   AF-A0A3D4P594-F1
#
_cell.length_a   1.000
_cell.length_b   1.000
_cell.length_c   1.000
_cell.angle_alpha   90.00
_cell.angle_beta   90.00
_cell.angle_gamma   90.00
#
_symmetry.space_group_name_H-M   'P 1'
#
loop_
_entity.id
_entity.type
_entity.pdbx_description
1 polymer ?
#
loop_
_entity_poly.entity_id
_entity_poly.type
_entity_poly.pdbx_seq_one_letter_code
_entity_poly.pdbx_strand_id
1 'polypeptide(L)'
;MKSVKNGENTVFKAGNPGRKKGNRNKFTRLAKDNINAVYEGLGSIEGHIQFLKYHVRSMADFYSNVYPRLLPMDVNTEHSGTTKVAMTIRVVQVKDQEGNGNSGK
;
A
#
# COMPACT_ATOMS: atom_id res chain seq x y z
N MET A 1 26.65 -50.04 21.24
CA MET A 1 25.46 -49.19 21.06
C MET A 1 25.42 -48.14 22.16
N LYS A 2 25.51 -46.84 21.85
CA LYS A 2 25.25 -45.75 22.80
C LYS A 2 24.12 -44.90 22.24
N SER A 3 23.03 -44.89 22.99
CA SER A 3 21.79 -44.17 22.72
C SER A 3 22.03 -42.66 22.75
N VAL A 4 21.71 -41.97 21.65
CA VAL A 4 21.71 -40.51 21.56
C VAL A 4 20.38 -40.02 22.13
N LYS A 5 20.43 -39.36 23.29
CA LYS A 5 19.27 -38.72 23.89
C LYS A 5 18.96 -37.43 23.14
N ASN A 6 17.93 -37.47 22.29
CA ASN A 6 17.33 -36.27 21.68
C ASN A 6 16.42 -35.57 22.72
N GLY A 7 16.96 -34.56 23.40
CA GLY A 7 16.21 -33.42 23.92
C GLY A 7 16.70 -32.19 23.14
N GLU A 8 15.91 -31.18 22.80
CA GLU A 8 15.00 -30.48 23.70
C GLU A 8 13.85 -29.82 22.90
N ASN A 9 12.63 -29.96 23.41
CA ASN A 9 11.52 -29.05 23.11
C ASN A 9 11.96 -27.63 23.49
N THR A 10 12.14 -26.74 22.52
CA THR A 10 12.43 -25.32 22.76
C THR A 10 11.15 -24.58 23.16
N VAL A 11 10.65 -24.93 24.35
CA VAL A 11 9.67 -24.14 25.07
C VAL A 11 10.29 -22.75 25.27
N PHE A 12 9.67 -21.70 24.73
CA PHE A 12 10.06 -20.31 24.97
C PHE A 12 10.11 -20.07 26.48
N LYS A 13 11.32 -20.09 27.07
CA LYS A 13 11.51 -19.84 28.50
C LYS A 13 11.08 -18.39 28.80
N ALA A 14 10.21 -18.22 29.79
CA ALA A 14 9.88 -16.92 30.35
C ALA A 14 11.20 -16.24 30.80
N GLY A 15 11.51 -15.08 30.23
CA GLY A 15 12.74 -14.35 30.49
C GLY A 15 13.69 -14.20 29.30
N ASN A 16 13.37 -14.72 28.11
CA ASN A 16 14.07 -14.24 26.92
C ASN A 16 13.52 -12.83 26.61
N PRO A 17 14.30 -11.74 26.80
CA PRO A 17 13.81 -10.42 26.49
C PRO A 17 13.48 -10.42 25.00
N GLY A 18 12.19 -10.27 24.69
CA GLY A 18 11.75 -9.99 23.35
C GLY A 18 12.60 -8.86 22.77
N ARG A 19 12.74 -8.84 21.45
CA ARG A 19 13.62 -7.89 20.76
C ARG A 19 13.54 -6.49 21.39
N LYS A 20 14.70 -5.98 21.85
CA LYS A 20 14.82 -4.71 22.60
C LYS A 20 13.94 -3.63 21.96
N LYS A 21 13.08 -2.99 22.77
CA LYS A 21 12.25 -1.86 22.34
C LYS A 21 13.15 -0.79 21.70
N GLY A 22 12.88 -0.43 20.45
CA GLY A 22 13.70 0.52 19.68
C GLY A 22 14.74 -0.09 18.73
N ASN A 23 14.95 -1.42 18.74
CA ASN A 23 15.83 -2.03 17.73
C ASN A 23 15.20 -1.87 16.34
N ARG A 24 15.89 -1.18 15.41
CA ARG A 24 15.44 -1.04 14.01
C ARG A 24 15.29 -2.42 13.37
N ASN A 25 14.20 -2.64 12.62
CA ASN A 25 13.99 -3.92 11.94
C ASN A 25 14.91 -3.99 10.73
N LYS A 26 16.11 -4.55 10.91
CA LYS A 26 17.12 -4.66 9.85
C LYS A 26 16.57 -5.37 8.62
N PHE A 27 15.75 -6.41 8.81
CA PHE A 27 15.07 -7.12 7.72
C PHE A 27 14.08 -6.23 6.96
N THR A 28 13.22 -5.48 7.66
CA THR A 28 12.27 -4.57 6.99
C THR A 28 12.99 -3.44 6.27
N ARG A 29 14.10 -2.94 6.83
CA ARG A 29 14.92 -1.92 6.16
C ARG A 29 15.53 -2.47 4.88
N LEU A 30 16.21 -3.62 4.95
CA LEU A 30 16.81 -4.26 3.79
C LEU A 30 15.79 -4.57 2.70
N ALA A 31 14.59 -5.05 3.09
CA ALA A 31 13.51 -5.29 2.14
C ALA A 31 13.07 -4.00 1.43
N LYS A 32 12.93 -2.88 2.16
CA LYS A 32 12.61 -1.58 1.57
C LYS A 32 13.72 -1.10 0.63
N ASP A 33 14.97 -1.22 1.05
CA ASP A 33 16.13 -0.80 0.26
C ASP A 33 16.21 -1.60 -1.06
N ASN A 34 15.96 -2.91 -1.02
CA ASN A 34 15.92 -3.75 -2.22
C ASN A 34 14.74 -3.40 -3.15
N ILE A 35 13.55 -3.14 -2.59
CA ILE A 35 12.38 -2.73 -3.38
C ILE A 35 12.66 -1.40 -4.08
N ASN A 36 13.28 -0.45 -3.39
CA ASN A 36 13.66 0.84 -3.96
C ASN A 36 14.67 0.67 -5.10
N ALA A 37 15.70 -0.16 -4.91
CA ALA A 37 16.69 -0.43 -5.96
C ALA A 37 16.07 -1.06 -7.22
N VAL A 38 15.12 -1.98 -7.05
CA VAL A 38 14.35 -2.54 -8.18
C VAL A 38 13.50 -1.46 -8.85
N TYR A 39 12.83 -0.63 -8.08
CA TYR A 39 11.99 0.45 -8.60
C TYR A 39 12.81 1.48 -9.41
N GLU A 40 13.98 1.86 -8.92
CA GLU A 40 14.92 2.71 -9.63
C GLU A 40 15.39 2.07 -10.94
N GLY A 41 15.72 0.77 -10.93
CA GLY A 41 16.12 0.02 -12.12
C GLY A 41 15.02 -0.11 -13.18
N LEU A 42 13.75 -0.05 -12.79
CA LEU A 42 12.59 -0.09 -13.70
C LEU A 42 12.23 1.27 -14.30
N GLY A 43 13.02 2.32 -14.02
CA GLY A 43 12.76 3.67 -14.52
C GLY A 43 11.96 4.54 -13.57
N SER A 44 11.88 4.16 -12.28
CA SER A 44 11.28 4.96 -11.21
C SER A 44 9.84 5.40 -11.55
N ILE A 45 9.53 6.68 -11.34
CA ILE A 45 8.20 7.27 -11.55
C ILE A 45 7.78 7.18 -13.02
N GLU A 46 8.68 7.50 -13.95
CA GLU A 46 8.41 7.49 -15.38
C GLU A 46 8.04 6.08 -15.86
N GLY A 47 8.82 5.07 -15.44
CA GLY A 47 8.53 3.67 -15.73
C GLY A 47 7.20 3.21 -15.13
N HIS A 48 6.87 3.67 -13.92
CA HIS A 48 5.59 3.38 -13.29
C HIS A 48 4.41 4.01 -14.03
N ILE A 49 4.54 5.27 -14.49
CA ILE A 49 3.50 5.94 -15.29
C ILE A 49 3.26 5.20 -16.60
N GLN A 50 4.33 4.77 -17.29
CA GLN A 50 4.22 3.99 -18.52
C GLN A 50 3.51 2.65 -18.27
N PHE A 51 3.87 1.95 -17.20
CA PHE A 51 3.22 0.70 -16.80
C PHE A 51 1.71 0.88 -16.55
N LEU A 52 1.32 1.93 -15.81
CA LEU A 52 -0.09 2.23 -15.55
C LEU A 52 -0.85 2.56 -16.83
N LYS A 53 -0.25 3.33 -17.75
CA LYS A 53 -0.90 3.67 -19.04
C LYS A 53 -1.05 2.46 -19.96
N TYR A 54 -0.08 1.54 -19.94
CA TYR A 54 -0.07 0.38 -20.83
C TYR A 54 -1.11 -0.68 -20.43
N HIS A 55 -1.37 -0.84 -19.13
CA HIS A 55 -2.31 -1.84 -18.62
C HIS A 55 -3.51 -1.18 -17.92
N VAL A 56 -4.69 -1.25 -18.55
CA VAL A 56 -5.96 -0.69 -18.02
C VAL A 56 -6.26 -1.19 -16.60
N ARG A 57 -6.00 -2.48 -16.32
CA ARG A 57 -6.20 -3.06 -14.98
C ARG A 57 -5.27 -2.44 -13.94
N SER A 58 -4.00 -2.21 -14.28
CA SER A 58 -3.03 -1.59 -13.38
C SER A 58 -3.43 -0.15 -13.05
N MET A 59 -3.93 0.61 -14.04
CA MET A 59 -4.47 1.94 -13.83
C MET A 59 -5.66 1.92 -12.86
N ALA A 60 -6.63 1.02 -13.08
CA ALA A 60 -7.77 0.88 -12.20
C ALA A 60 -7.36 0.53 -10.75
N ASP A 61 -6.45 -0.44 -10.58
CA ASP A 61 -5.94 -0.85 -9.27
C ASP A 61 -5.19 0.29 -8.56
N PHE A 62 -4.45 1.11 -9.30
CA PHE A 62 -3.78 2.28 -8.73
C PHE A 62 -4.81 3.24 -8.11
N TYR A 63 -5.87 3.58 -8.84
CA TYR A 63 -6.90 4.50 -8.36
C TYR A 63 -7.80 3.91 -7.27
N SER A 64 -8.04 2.59 -7.26
CA SER A 64 -8.92 1.96 -6.28
C SER A 64 -8.21 1.54 -4.99
N ASN A 65 -6.94 1.15 -5.05
CA ASN A 65 -6.23 0.52 -3.93
C ASN A 65 -5.06 1.33 -3.39
N VAL A 66 -4.33 2.03 -4.27
CA VAL A 66 -3.10 2.75 -3.89
C VAL A 66 -3.40 4.20 -3.55
N TYR A 67 -3.94 4.96 -4.51
CA TYR A 67 -4.21 6.38 -4.37
C TYR A 67 -5.09 6.73 -3.14
N PRO A 68 -6.14 5.97 -2.81
CA PRO A 68 -6.99 6.31 -1.66
C PRO A 68 -6.28 6.25 -0.31
N ARG A 69 -5.25 5.41 -0.18
CA ARG A 69 -4.46 5.31 1.06
C ARG A 69 -3.51 6.48 1.24
N LEU A 70 -3.23 7.20 0.16
CA LEU A 70 -2.39 8.41 0.17
C LEU A 70 -3.20 9.66 0.44
N LEU A 71 -4.52 9.61 0.27
CA LEU A 71 -5.40 10.72 0.60
C LEU A 71 -5.44 10.89 2.13
N PRO A 72 -5.29 12.12 2.64
CA PRO A 72 -5.48 12.39 4.06
C PRO A 72 -6.93 12.11 4.42
N MET A 73 -7.16 10.98 5.08
CA MET A 73 -8.45 10.64 5.67
C MET A 73 -8.52 11.30 7.05
N ASP A 74 -8.95 12.56 7.09
CA ASP A 74 -9.42 13.18 8.34
C ASP A 74 -10.77 12.57 8.73
N VAL A 75 -10.75 11.32 9.17
CA VAL A 75 -11.92 10.68 9.78
C VAL A 75 -11.88 11.01 11.26
N ASN A 76 -12.23 12.26 11.61
CA ASN A 76 -12.60 12.62 12.97
C ASN A 76 -13.98 12.02 13.28
N THR A 77 -14.03 10.72 13.54
CA THR A 77 -15.18 10.10 14.19
C THR A 77 -14.79 9.76 15.61
N GLU A 78 -15.24 10.58 16.57
CA GLU A 78 -15.42 10.15 17.95
C GLU A 78 -16.48 9.04 17.96
N HIS A 79 -16.07 7.81 17.71
CA HIS A 79 -16.92 6.63 17.85
C HIS A 79 -16.11 5.49 18.46
N SER A 80 -16.46 5.16 19.71
CA SER A 80 -16.01 3.96 20.41
C SER A 80 -16.76 2.76 19.83
N GLY A 81 -16.31 2.24 18.68
CA GLY A 81 -16.91 1.09 18.01
C GLY A 81 -16.21 0.70 16.71
N THR A 82 -16.41 -0.53 16.26
CA THR A 82 -15.82 -1.04 15.00
C THR A 82 -16.53 -0.40 13.80
N THR A 83 -15.97 0.70 13.29
CA THR A 83 -16.54 1.41 12.13
C THR A 83 -16.23 0.67 10.83
N LYS A 84 -17.27 0.18 10.15
CA LYS A 84 -17.14 -0.31 8.76
C LYS A 84 -17.15 0.88 7.82
N VAL A 85 -15.97 1.29 7.35
CA VAL A 85 -15.82 2.38 6.37
C VAL A 85 -15.90 1.80 4.96
N ALA A 86 -16.78 2.33 4.13
CA ALA A 86 -16.88 2.00 2.70
C ALA A 86 -16.65 3.28 1.89
N MET A 87 -15.62 3.28 1.03
CA MET A 87 -15.33 4.38 0.12
C MET A 87 -15.78 3.99 -1.30
N THR A 88 -16.65 4.79 -1.91
CA THR A 88 -17.14 4.56 -3.28
C THR A 88 -16.56 5.62 -4.21
N ILE A 89 -15.74 5.22 -5.18
CA ILE A 89 -15.24 6.10 -6.24
C ILE A 89 -16.11 5.88 -7.48
N ARG A 90 -16.70 6.96 -8.01
CA ARG A 90 -17.38 6.96 -9.31
C ARG A 90 -16.60 7.80 -10.30
N VAL A 91 -16.17 7.18 -11.40
CA VAL A 91 -15.60 7.89 -12.55
C VAL A 91 -16.74 8.20 -13.52
N VAL A 92 -16.93 9.47 -13.85
CA VAL A 92 -17.93 9.93 -14.81
C VAL A 92 -17.22 10.60 -15.98
N GLN A 93 -17.64 10.28 -17.21
CA GLN A 93 -17.22 11.02 -18.40
C GLN A 93 -17.88 12.39 -18.39
N VAL A 94 -17.07 13.45 -18.34
CA VAL A 94 -17.52 14.80 -18.62
C VAL A 94 -17.58 14.95 -20.14
N LYS A 95 -18.77 15.25 -20.67
CA LYS A 95 -18.91 15.73 -22.05
C LYS A 95 -18.63 17.23 -22.02
N ASP A 96 -17.67 17.67 -22.84
CA ASP A 96 -17.43 19.09 -23.05
C ASP A 96 -18.73 19.75 -23.54
N GLN A 97 -19.20 20.77 -22.82
CA GLN A 97 -20.31 21.58 -23.29
C GLN A 97 -19.79 22.50 -24.39
N GLU A 98 -20.08 22.17 -25.64
CA GLU A 98 -19.91 23.09 -26.76
C GLU A 98 -20.75 24.34 -26.49
N GLY A 99 -20.05 25.46 -26.30
CA GLY A 99 -20.64 26.77 -26.06
C GLY A 99 -21.45 27.25 -27.25
N ASN A 100 -22.77 27.16 -27.11
CA ASN A 100 -23.75 28.22 -27.34
C ASN A 100 -23.53 29.11 -28.59
N GLY A 101 -24.00 28.63 -29.75
CA GLY A 101 -24.29 29.50 -30.90
C GLY A 101 -25.52 30.38 -30.62
N ASN A 102 -25.28 31.60 -30.15
CA ASN A 102 -26.32 32.62 -30.04
C ASN A 102 -26.56 33.27 -31.41
N SER A 103 -27.60 32.80 -32.12
CA SER A 103 -28.22 33.51 -33.24
C SER A 103 -28.94 34.76 -32.72
N GLY A 104 -28.54 35.95 -33.16
CA GLY A 104 -29.18 37.18 -32.70
C GLY A 104 -28.82 38.43 -33.49
N LYS A 105 -29.26 38.49 -34.75
CA LYS A 105 -29.93 39.60 -35.47
C LYS A 105 -29.60 39.59 -36.96
#